data_AF-A0A0G1T5U1-F1
#
_entry.id   AF-A0A0G1T5U1-F1
#
_cell.length_a   1.000
_cell.length_b   1.000
_cell.length_c   1.000
_cell.angle_alpha   90.00
_cell.angle_beta   90.00
_cell.angle_gamma   90.00
#
_symmetry.space_group_name_H-M   'P 1'
#
loop_
_entity.id
_entity.type
_entity.pdbx_description
1 polymer ?
#
loop_
_entity_poly.entity_id
_entity_poly.type
_entity_poly.pdbx_seq_one_letter_code
_entity_poly.pdbx_strand_id
1 'polypeptide(L)'
;MLTFNPHFLRLKVFIERKIIVRPLVICCSQRFKEELYAFVKFLEKRGVMVHYPNFRYHSKTFIKKEEYQRMKARGYKDKTPGLVRQHIDKIRKIAKQGGICLIFNPLSKKRQSKKFGYIGFNTVLEMGEADGVEMNILLLRPNEEPSTTVVAHGDDDRRHIFTLEFPKADPMDFDFVWDKWLKRWLQ
;
A
#
# COMPACT_ATOMS: atom_id res chain seq x y z
N MET A 1 -53.56 -18.09 32.24
CA MET A 1 -52.84 -16.80 32.10
C MET A 1 -51.37 -17.05 32.35
N LEU A 2 -50.56 -17.09 31.28
CA LEU A 2 -49.11 -17.17 31.37
C LEU A 2 -48.57 -15.74 31.41
N THR A 3 -47.93 -15.37 32.51
CA THR A 3 -47.30 -14.07 32.70
C THR A 3 -46.02 -14.00 31.87
N PHE A 4 -46.06 -13.18 30.82
CA PHE A 4 -44.89 -12.83 30.00
C PHE A 4 -43.95 -11.96 30.85
N ASN A 5 -42.79 -12.49 31.22
CA ASN A 5 -41.74 -11.72 31.90
C ASN A 5 -40.89 -10.96 30.84
N PRO A 6 -40.95 -9.62 30.75
CA PRO A 6 -40.29 -8.86 29.68
C PRO A 6 -38.76 -8.75 29.85
N HIS A 7 -38.19 -9.25 30.94
CA HIS A 7 -36.76 -9.08 31.22
C HIS A 7 -35.83 -10.01 30.44
N PHE A 8 -36.34 -11.00 29.72
CA PHE A 8 -35.52 -11.92 28.93
C PHE A 8 -35.26 -11.49 27.47
N LEU A 9 -35.90 -10.40 27.01
CA LEU A 9 -35.81 -9.90 25.62
C LEU A 9 -34.80 -8.76 25.42
N ARG A 10 -33.90 -8.55 26.39
CA ARG A 10 -32.82 -7.55 26.32
C ARG A 10 -31.42 -8.15 26.44
N LEU A 11 -31.20 -9.38 25.95
CA LEU A 11 -29.92 -9.67 25.33
C LEU A 11 -29.89 -8.88 24.02
N LYS A 12 -29.49 -7.60 24.12
CA LYS A 12 -28.90 -6.88 23.00
C LYS A 12 -27.78 -7.77 22.50
N VAL A 13 -28.05 -8.50 21.42
CA VAL A 13 -27.00 -9.09 20.60
C VAL A 13 -26.25 -7.88 20.03
N PHE A 14 -25.27 -7.40 20.78
CA PHE A 14 -24.18 -6.59 20.25
C PHE A 14 -23.43 -7.55 19.33
N ILE A 15 -23.93 -7.73 18.11
CA ILE A 15 -23.09 -8.16 17.01
C ILE A 15 -22.16 -6.97 16.81
N GLU A 16 -21.06 -6.93 17.54
CA GLU A 16 -19.87 -6.23 17.09
C GLU A 16 -19.58 -6.83 15.72
N ARG A 17 -20.04 -6.17 14.65
CA ARG A 17 -19.59 -6.46 13.30
C ARG A 17 -18.08 -6.28 13.36
N LYS A 18 -17.37 -7.39 13.51
CA LYS A 18 -15.91 -7.42 13.45
C LYS A 18 -15.57 -6.86 12.07
N ILE A 19 -15.14 -5.60 12.02
CA ILE A 19 -14.77 -4.95 10.76
C ILE A 19 -13.63 -5.80 10.20
N ILE A 20 -13.89 -6.49 9.10
CA ILE A 20 -12.88 -7.30 8.43
C ILE A 20 -12.01 -6.32 7.66
N VAL A 21 -10.82 -6.04 8.20
CA VAL A 21 -9.85 -5.18 7.54
C VAL A 21 -9.05 -6.01 6.54
N ARG A 22 -9.14 -5.70 5.24
CA ARG A 22 -8.32 -6.33 4.20
C ARG A 22 -6.84 -6.08 4.46
N PRO A 23 -5.96 -7.08 4.26
CA PRO A 23 -4.53 -6.87 4.42
C PRO A 23 -3.98 -5.97 3.31
N LEU A 24 -2.98 -5.16 3.64
CA LEU A 24 -2.33 -4.23 2.74
C LEU A 24 -0.90 -4.69 2.47
N VAL A 25 -0.47 -4.69 1.21
CA VAL A 25 0.95 -4.74 0.85
C VAL A 25 1.36 -3.41 0.24
N ILE A 26 2.40 -2.80 0.78
CA ILE A 26 2.91 -1.51 0.33
C ILE A 26 4.13 -1.74 -0.53
N CYS A 27 4.14 -1.26 -1.77
CA CYS A 27 5.32 -1.22 -2.62
C CYS A 27 5.91 0.19 -2.59
N CYS A 28 7.20 0.31 -2.30
CA CYS A 28 7.79 1.61 -1.98
C CYS A 28 9.26 1.68 -2.38
N SER A 29 9.72 2.86 -2.77
CA SER A 29 11.15 3.12 -2.90
C SER A 29 11.81 3.26 -1.54
N GLN A 30 12.98 2.64 -1.37
CA GLN A 30 13.84 2.86 -0.19
C GLN A 30 14.20 4.32 0.07
N ARG A 31 14.02 5.21 -0.93
CA ARG A 31 14.22 6.65 -0.77
C ARG A 31 13.19 7.29 0.17
N PHE A 32 12.03 6.65 0.40
CA PHE A 32 10.97 7.09 1.31
C PHE A 32 10.92 6.25 2.61
N LYS A 33 12.05 5.70 3.05
CA LYS A 33 12.12 4.80 4.20
C LYS A 33 11.48 5.37 5.46
N GLU A 34 11.76 6.63 5.78
CA GLU A 34 11.29 7.27 7.02
C GLU A 34 9.78 7.52 6.96
N GLU A 35 9.31 8.02 5.82
CA GLU A 35 7.90 8.29 5.52
C GLU A 35 7.08 6.99 5.52
N LEU A 36 7.61 5.93 4.89
CA LEU A 36 6.99 4.60 4.90
C LEU A 36 6.84 4.08 6.32
N TYR A 37 7.88 4.14 7.15
CA TYR A 37 7.82 3.60 8.51
C TYR A 37 6.84 4.39 9.39
N ALA A 38 6.77 5.71 9.22
CA ALA A 38 5.78 6.53 9.90
C ALA A 38 4.35 6.14 9.49
N PHE A 39 4.12 5.94 8.19
CA PHE A 39 2.82 5.56 7.66
C PHE A 39 2.38 4.14 8.06
N VAL A 40 3.29 3.17 8.00
CA VAL A 40 3.05 1.79 8.49
C VAL A 40 2.63 1.82 9.95
N LYS A 41 3.39 2.50 10.83
CA LYS A 41 3.06 2.59 12.25
C LYS A 41 1.70 3.25 12.48
N PHE A 42 1.34 4.22 11.65
CA PHE A 42 0.04 4.88 11.68
C PHE A 42 -1.11 3.90 11.34
N LEU A 43 -0.92 3.02 10.34
CA LEU A 43 -1.90 2.01 9.91
C LEU A 43 -2.01 0.84 10.88
N GLU A 44 -0.88 0.34 11.40
CA GLU A 44 -0.84 -0.77 12.37
C GLU A 44 -1.58 -0.39 13.67
N LYS A 45 -1.45 0.87 14.12
CA LYS A 45 -2.22 1.39 15.27
C LYS A 45 -3.75 1.34 15.05
N ARG A 46 -4.20 1.27 13.80
CA ARG A 46 -5.61 1.19 13.41
C ARG A 46 -6.05 -0.23 13.07
N GLY A 47 -5.21 -1.24 13.36
CA GLY A 47 -5.53 -2.65 13.17
C GLY A 47 -5.37 -3.16 11.74
N VAL A 48 -4.73 -2.39 10.85
CA VAL A 48 -4.43 -2.85 9.49
C VAL A 48 -3.23 -3.78 9.52
N MET A 49 -3.37 -4.98 8.91
CA MET A 49 -2.23 -5.85 8.65
C MET A 49 -1.46 -5.31 7.45
N VAL A 50 -0.23 -4.85 7.66
CA VAL A 50 0.58 -4.21 6.62
C VAL A 50 1.85 -5.01 6.33
N HIS A 51 2.07 -5.35 5.06
CA HIS A 51 3.32 -5.90 4.54
C HIS A 51 4.07 -4.83 3.75
N TYR A 52 5.37 -4.69 3.93
CA TYR A 52 6.17 -3.66 3.27
C TYR A 52 7.64 -4.07 3.14
N PRO A 53 8.43 -3.45 2.24
CA PRO A 53 9.83 -3.77 2.07
C PRO A 53 10.66 -3.39 3.29
N ASN A 54 11.64 -4.23 3.64
CA ASN A 54 12.54 -3.96 4.75
C ASN A 54 13.77 -3.16 4.28
N PHE A 55 13.89 -1.92 4.75
CA PHE A 55 15.02 -1.03 4.44
C PHE A 55 16.00 -0.83 5.61
N ARG A 56 15.94 -1.66 6.66
CA ARG A 56 16.72 -1.44 7.90
C ARG A 56 18.22 -1.22 7.65
N TYR A 57 18.81 -1.96 6.71
CA TYR A 57 20.26 -1.99 6.48
C TYR A 57 20.82 -0.84 5.65
N HIS A 58 19.99 0.06 5.12
CA HIS A 58 20.47 1.12 4.23
C HIS A 58 20.59 2.47 4.96
N SER A 59 21.79 3.06 4.89
CA SER A 59 22.06 4.39 5.46
C SER A 59 21.42 5.50 4.61
N LYS A 60 21.11 6.64 5.24
CA LYS A 60 20.51 7.81 4.56
C LYS A 60 21.38 8.34 3.42
N THR A 61 22.70 8.25 3.55
CA THR A 61 23.64 8.68 2.50
C THR A 61 23.65 7.69 1.33
N PHE A 62 23.55 6.40 1.60
CA PHE A 62 23.53 5.35 0.57
C PHE A 62 22.26 5.39 -0.29
N ILE A 63 21.07 5.52 0.33
CA ILE A 63 19.79 5.54 -0.40
C ILE A 63 19.63 6.74 -1.33
N LYS A 64 20.36 7.83 -1.08
CA LYS A 64 20.31 9.04 -1.92
C LYS A 64 21.05 8.88 -3.24
N LYS A 65 22.09 8.03 -3.29
CA LYS A 65 22.86 7.72 -4.51
C LYS A 65 21.96 7.16 -5.61
N GLU A 66 22.38 7.31 -6.86
CA GLU A 66 21.66 6.71 -7.98
C GLU A 66 21.76 5.18 -7.98
N GLU A 67 20.78 4.50 -8.56
CA GLU A 67 20.67 3.04 -8.48
C GLU A 67 21.89 2.33 -9.05
N TYR A 68 22.35 2.75 -10.23
CA TYR A 68 23.58 2.21 -10.84
C TYR A 68 24.81 2.35 -9.92
N GLN A 69 24.87 3.40 -9.10
CA GLN A 69 25.97 3.61 -8.14
C GLN A 69 25.84 2.68 -6.94
N ARG A 70 24.62 2.42 -6.47
CA ARG A 70 24.36 1.47 -5.38
C ARG A 70 24.70 0.03 -5.81
N MET A 71 24.41 -0.33 -7.06
CA MET A 71 24.72 -1.64 -7.64
C MET A 71 26.22 -1.94 -7.74
N LYS A 72 27.10 -0.93 -7.64
CA LYS A 72 28.55 -1.14 -7.51
C LYS A 72 28.96 -1.74 -6.17
N ALA A 73 28.15 -1.57 -5.12
CA ALA A 73 28.44 -2.14 -3.80
C ALA A 73 28.04 -3.63 -3.80
N ARG A 74 29.02 -4.53 -3.68
CA ARG A 74 28.82 -5.99 -3.70
C ARG A 74 27.73 -6.45 -2.73
N GLY A 75 27.78 -6.01 -1.48
CA GLY A 75 26.78 -6.39 -0.48
C GLY A 75 25.35 -5.92 -0.79
N TYR A 76 25.18 -4.83 -1.55
CA TYR A 76 23.86 -4.40 -2.04
C TYR A 76 23.43 -5.29 -3.21
N LYS A 77 24.29 -5.43 -4.22
CA LYS A 77 24.05 -6.27 -5.41
C LYS A 77 23.67 -7.71 -5.05
N ASP A 78 24.34 -8.30 -4.07
CA ASP A 78 24.13 -9.70 -3.68
C ASP A 78 22.81 -9.89 -2.89
N LYS A 79 22.39 -8.88 -2.10
CA LYS A 79 21.20 -8.98 -1.22
C LYS A 79 19.91 -8.51 -1.88
N THR A 80 19.97 -7.50 -2.74
CA THR A 80 18.79 -6.87 -3.34
C THR A 80 17.87 -7.87 -4.04
N PRO A 81 18.35 -8.80 -4.89
CA PRO A 81 17.48 -9.77 -5.55
C PRO A 81 16.67 -10.62 -4.58
N GLY A 82 17.30 -11.07 -3.48
CA GLY A 82 16.63 -11.86 -2.45
C GLY A 82 15.54 -11.07 -1.72
N LEU A 83 15.79 -9.80 -1.40
CA LEU A 83 14.80 -8.92 -0.75
C LEU A 83 13.60 -8.64 -1.66
N VAL A 84 13.85 -8.37 -2.95
CA VAL A 84 12.78 -8.15 -3.94
C VAL A 84 11.93 -9.41 -4.10
N ARG A 85 12.56 -10.58 -4.24
CA ARG A 85 11.85 -11.86 -4.35
C ARG A 85 11.00 -12.14 -3.11
N GLN A 86 11.52 -11.90 -1.91
CA GLN A 86 10.76 -12.05 -0.68
C GLN A 86 9.52 -11.16 -0.64
N HIS A 87 9.61 -9.94 -1.17
CA HIS A 87 8.49 -9.01 -1.21
C HIS A 87 7.45 -9.40 -2.27
N ILE A 88 7.88 -9.87 -3.45
CA ILE A 88 7.03 -10.50 -4.48
C ILE A 88 6.24 -11.67 -3.91
N ASP A 89 6.88 -12.55 -3.13
CA ASP A 89 6.17 -13.67 -2.48
C ASP A 89 5.10 -13.17 -1.50
N LYS A 90 5.28 -11.98 -0.89
CA LYS A 90 4.25 -11.38 -0.03
C LYS A 90 3.11 -10.80 -0.82
N ILE A 91 3.39 -10.13 -1.94
CA ILE A 91 2.35 -9.66 -2.89
C ILE A 91 1.42 -10.83 -3.26
N ARG A 92 1.98 -11.95 -3.73
CA ARG A 92 1.23 -13.17 -4.07
C ARG A 92 0.40 -13.71 -2.90
N LYS A 93 0.99 -13.74 -1.70
CA LYS A 93 0.31 -14.23 -0.50
C LYS A 93 -0.87 -13.34 -0.12
N ILE A 94 -0.70 -12.03 -0.20
CA ILE A 94 -1.70 -11.04 0.20
C ILE A 94 -2.83 -10.95 -0.81
N ALA A 95 -2.53 -11.08 -2.11
CA ALA A 95 -3.54 -11.21 -3.14
C ALA A 95 -4.51 -12.37 -2.87
N LYS A 96 -3.99 -13.56 -2.49
CA LYS A 96 -4.81 -14.72 -2.11
C LYS A 96 -5.72 -14.50 -0.88
N GLN A 97 -5.44 -13.47 -0.08
CA GLN A 97 -6.23 -13.09 1.08
C GLN A 97 -7.24 -11.96 0.76
N GLY A 98 -7.39 -11.59 -0.51
CA GLY A 98 -8.21 -10.45 -0.93
C GLY A 98 -7.61 -9.11 -0.50
N GLY A 99 -6.29 -9.06 -0.34
CA GLY A 99 -5.58 -7.84 0.04
C GLY A 99 -5.45 -6.83 -1.09
N ILE A 100 -4.82 -5.70 -0.77
CA ILE A 100 -4.66 -4.56 -1.69
C ILE A 100 -3.19 -4.20 -1.80
N CYS A 101 -2.76 -3.83 -3.01
CA CYS A 101 -1.46 -3.22 -3.26
C CYS A 101 -1.56 -1.70 -3.09
N LEU A 102 -0.67 -1.11 -2.30
CA LEU A 102 -0.48 0.34 -2.25
C LEU A 102 0.92 0.70 -2.75
N ILE A 103 1.00 1.39 -3.88
CA ILE A 103 2.22 2.02 -4.34
C ILE A 103 2.40 3.33 -3.56
N PHE A 104 3.40 3.36 -2.68
CA PHE A 104 3.68 4.49 -1.80
C PHE A 104 4.78 5.39 -2.38
N ASN A 105 4.38 6.55 -2.88
CA ASN A 105 5.24 7.54 -3.53
C ASN A 105 4.86 8.98 -3.11
N PRO A 106 4.85 9.31 -1.80
CA PRO A 106 4.13 10.46 -1.26
C PRO A 106 4.76 11.83 -1.54
N LEU A 107 6.06 11.88 -1.90
CA LEU A 107 6.80 13.14 -1.98
C LEU A 107 7.51 13.30 -3.33
N SER A 108 7.50 14.53 -3.85
CA SER A 108 8.48 14.94 -4.86
C SER A 108 9.84 15.10 -4.19
N LYS A 109 10.94 14.66 -4.81
CA LYS A 109 12.25 14.90 -4.19
C LYS A 109 12.66 16.36 -4.34
N LYS A 110 13.28 16.90 -3.27
CA LYS A 110 14.15 18.08 -3.39
C LYS A 110 15.19 17.83 -4.49
N ARG A 111 15.23 18.71 -5.50
CA ARG A 111 16.04 18.66 -6.74
C ARG A 111 15.53 17.79 -7.89
N GLN A 112 14.34 17.19 -7.82
CA GLN A 112 13.66 16.71 -9.03
C GLN A 112 12.98 17.89 -9.73
N SER A 113 13.21 18.03 -11.04
CA SER A 113 12.45 18.95 -11.91
C SER A 113 11.03 18.44 -12.20
N LYS A 114 10.75 17.18 -11.86
CA LYS A 114 9.47 16.50 -12.12
C LYS A 114 8.49 16.80 -10.97
N LYS A 115 7.23 17.08 -11.34
CA LYS A 115 6.11 17.31 -10.40
C LYS A 115 5.79 16.07 -9.53
N PHE A 116 6.23 14.90 -9.98
CA PHE A 116 5.95 13.58 -9.41
C PHE A 116 7.14 13.05 -8.59
N GLY A 117 6.87 12.16 -7.63
CA GLY A 117 7.87 11.50 -6.79
C GLY A 117 8.85 10.57 -7.52
N TYR A 118 9.36 9.57 -6.83
CA TYR A 118 10.31 8.60 -7.38
C TYR A 118 9.76 7.17 -7.24
N ILE A 119 9.53 6.52 -8.38
CA ILE A 119 9.26 5.08 -8.45
C ILE A 119 10.55 4.40 -8.94
N GLY A 120 11.09 3.49 -8.13
CA GLY A 120 12.28 2.72 -8.50
C GLY A 120 11.94 1.52 -9.38
N PHE A 121 12.93 0.95 -10.08
CA PHE A 121 12.70 -0.21 -10.95
C PHE A 121 12.08 -1.39 -10.22
N ASN A 122 12.51 -1.68 -9.00
CA ASN A 122 11.92 -2.74 -8.18
C ASN A 122 10.45 -2.47 -7.87
N THR A 123 10.05 -1.22 -7.63
CA THR A 123 8.65 -0.86 -7.37
C THR A 123 7.79 -1.01 -8.64
N VAL A 124 8.35 -0.76 -9.82
CA VAL A 124 7.68 -1.04 -11.10
C VAL A 124 7.46 -2.55 -11.27
N LEU A 125 8.47 -3.37 -10.97
CA LEU A 125 8.35 -4.82 -10.99
C LEU A 125 7.30 -5.34 -10.01
N GLU A 126 7.28 -4.81 -8.77
CA GLU A 126 6.28 -5.14 -7.75
C GLU A 126 4.86 -4.77 -8.20
N MET A 127 4.69 -3.63 -8.87
CA MET A 127 3.41 -3.22 -9.44
C MET A 127 2.94 -4.18 -10.53
N GLY A 128 3.83 -4.60 -11.44
CA GLY A 128 3.50 -5.58 -12.47
C GLY A 128 3.18 -6.96 -11.89
N GLU A 129 3.82 -7.37 -10.81
CA GLU A 129 3.47 -8.60 -10.10
C GLU A 129 2.09 -8.50 -9.44
N ALA A 130 1.78 -7.38 -8.78
CA ALA A 130 0.46 -7.15 -8.17
C ALA A 130 -0.66 -7.21 -9.21
N ASP A 131 -0.43 -6.63 -10.39
CA ASP A 131 -1.34 -6.69 -11.53
C ASP A 131 -1.50 -8.13 -12.05
N GLY A 132 -0.38 -8.84 -12.27
CA GLY A 132 -0.41 -10.22 -12.74
C GLY A 132 -1.10 -11.22 -11.81
N VAL A 133 -1.29 -10.87 -10.53
CA VAL A 133 -2.08 -11.65 -9.55
C VAL A 133 -3.45 -11.04 -9.27
N GLU A 134 -3.93 -10.15 -10.14
CA GLU A 134 -5.30 -9.63 -10.12
C GLU A 134 -5.62 -8.83 -8.82
N MET A 135 -4.62 -8.20 -8.22
CA MET A 135 -4.78 -7.44 -6.98
C MET A 135 -5.14 -5.98 -7.26
N ASN A 136 -6.11 -5.42 -6.51
CA ASN A 136 -6.40 -3.98 -6.59
C ASN A 136 -5.14 -3.17 -6.24
N ILE A 137 -4.79 -2.22 -7.10
CA ILE A 137 -3.61 -1.35 -6.93
C ILE A 137 -4.06 0.09 -6.70
N LEU A 138 -3.62 0.65 -5.57
CA LEU A 138 -3.78 2.05 -5.19
C LEU A 138 -2.44 2.77 -5.34
N LEU A 139 -2.42 4.03 -5.78
CA LEU A 139 -1.19 4.82 -5.88
C LEU A 139 -1.30 6.09 -5.06
N LEU A 140 -0.53 6.15 -3.97
CA LEU A 140 -0.35 7.36 -3.18
C LEU A 140 0.78 8.20 -3.79
N ARG A 141 0.45 9.30 -4.46
CA ARG A 141 1.43 10.25 -5.03
C ARG A 141 1.02 11.72 -4.82
N PRO A 142 1.97 12.68 -4.82
CA PRO A 142 1.66 14.10 -4.65
C PRO A 142 1.06 14.69 -5.93
N ASN A 143 -0.07 15.39 -5.77
CA ASN A 143 -0.73 16.32 -6.70
C ASN A 143 -0.65 16.01 -8.21
N GLU A 144 -1.72 15.40 -8.74
CA GLU A 144 -2.16 15.54 -10.14
C GLU A 144 -3.69 15.77 -10.20
N GLU A 145 -4.20 16.25 -11.33
CA GLU A 145 -5.64 16.25 -11.61
C GLU A 145 -6.19 14.81 -11.58
N PRO A 146 -7.47 14.60 -11.20
CA PRO A 146 -8.08 13.28 -11.14
C PRO A 146 -7.98 12.59 -12.51
N SER A 147 -7.31 11.45 -12.58
CA SER A 147 -7.33 10.57 -13.75
C SER A 147 -7.61 9.14 -13.27
N THR A 148 -8.84 8.68 -13.51
CA THR A 148 -9.17 7.25 -13.37
C THR A 148 -8.72 6.57 -14.66
N THR A 149 -7.70 5.72 -14.58
CA THR A 149 -7.34 4.86 -15.71
C THR A 149 -7.83 3.45 -15.39
N VAL A 150 -8.90 3.02 -16.05
CA VAL A 150 -9.31 1.62 -16.04
C VAL A 150 -8.51 0.92 -17.13
N VAL A 151 -7.66 -0.03 -16.77
CA VAL A 151 -7.09 -0.95 -17.77
C VAL A 151 -8.10 -2.08 -17.94
N ALA A 152 -8.93 -1.97 -18.97
CA ALA A 152 -9.76 -3.08 -19.40
C ALA A 152 -8.86 -4.06 -20.17
N HIS A 153 -8.68 -5.28 -19.66
CA HIS A 153 -8.24 -6.38 -20.51
C HIS A 153 -9.46 -6.87 -21.31
N GLY A 154 -9.23 -7.18 -22.59
CA GLY A 154 -10.29 -7.45 -23.56
C GLY A 154 -11.30 -8.54 -23.14
N ASP A 155 -12.52 -8.37 -23.64
CA ASP A 155 -13.69 -9.27 -23.72
C ASP A 155 -14.15 -10.08 -22.50
N ASP A 156 -13.43 -10.08 -21.37
CA ASP A 156 -13.93 -10.64 -20.11
C ASP A 156 -14.52 -9.54 -19.23
N ASP A 157 -15.75 -9.77 -18.72
CA ASP A 157 -16.47 -8.91 -17.76
C ASP A 157 -15.73 -8.68 -16.41
N ARG A 158 -14.47 -9.14 -16.29
CA ARG A 158 -13.59 -8.92 -15.14
C ARG A 158 -12.94 -7.55 -15.23
N ARG A 159 -13.61 -6.55 -14.64
CA ARG A 159 -13.02 -5.22 -14.44
C ARG A 159 -11.91 -5.30 -13.40
N HIS A 160 -10.65 -5.30 -13.85
CA HIS A 160 -9.51 -5.01 -12.99
C HIS A 160 -9.53 -3.53 -12.63
N ILE A 161 -9.85 -3.24 -11.37
CA ILE A 161 -9.95 -1.87 -10.88
C ILE A 161 -8.52 -1.40 -10.53
N PHE A 162 -7.84 -0.83 -11.52
CA PHE A 162 -6.71 0.07 -11.30
C PHE A 162 -7.22 1.40 -10.79
N THR A 163 -7.60 1.44 -9.51
CA THR A 163 -7.96 2.71 -8.91
C THR A 163 -6.71 3.47 -8.48
N LEU A 164 -6.19 4.21 -9.45
CA LEU A 164 -5.38 5.40 -9.26
C LEU A 164 -6.24 6.51 -8.62
N GLU A 165 -6.77 6.26 -7.43
CA GLU A 165 -7.33 7.35 -6.65
C GLU A 165 -6.20 8.06 -5.94
N PHE A 166 -6.22 9.37 -6.02
CA PHE A 166 -5.26 10.23 -5.38
C PHE A 166 -5.95 10.94 -4.22
N PRO A 167 -5.33 11.03 -3.03
CA PRO A 167 -5.82 11.96 -2.04
C PRO A 167 -5.73 13.38 -2.63
N LYS A 168 -6.82 14.14 -2.56
CA LYS A 168 -6.87 15.57 -2.96
C LYS A 168 -6.07 16.49 -2.02
N ALA A 169 -5.25 15.93 -1.14
CA ALA A 169 -4.52 16.61 -0.09
C ALA A 169 -3.08 16.08 -0.03
N ASP A 170 -2.28 16.65 0.87
CA ASP A 170 -0.92 16.20 1.13
C ASP A 170 -0.91 14.68 1.41
N PRO A 171 -0.19 13.86 0.62
CA PRO A 171 -0.01 12.43 0.88
C PRO A 171 0.57 12.10 2.26
N MET A 172 1.17 13.09 2.93
CA MET A 172 1.71 12.98 4.29
C MET A 172 0.71 13.36 5.38
N ASP A 173 -0.46 13.90 5.04
CA ASP A 173 -1.59 14.00 5.97
C ASP A 173 -2.24 12.62 6.12
N PHE A 174 -1.67 11.81 7.00
CA PHE A 174 -2.08 10.42 7.18
C PHE A 174 -3.53 10.29 7.66
N ASP A 175 -4.02 11.24 8.45
CA ASP A 175 -5.41 11.23 8.93
C ASP A 175 -6.36 11.49 7.76
N PHE A 176 -6.09 12.47 6.90
CA PHE A 176 -6.87 12.69 5.68
C PHE A 176 -6.80 11.48 4.73
N VAL A 177 -5.59 10.98 4.45
CA VAL A 177 -5.35 9.81 3.58
C VAL A 177 -6.15 8.61 4.07
N TRP A 178 -6.19 8.40 5.38
CA TRP A 178 -6.98 7.33 5.98
C TRP A 178 -8.48 7.56 5.86
N ASP A 179 -8.98 8.65 6.45
CA ASP A 179 -10.42 8.86 6.63
C ASP A 179 -11.16 9.14 5.33
N LYS A 180 -10.51 9.79 4.37
CA LYS A 180 -11.15 10.23 3.13
C LYS A 180 -10.89 9.31 1.96
N TRP A 181 -9.87 8.47 2.03
CA TRP A 181 -9.44 7.71 0.86
C TRP A 181 -9.18 6.22 1.12
N LEU A 182 -8.22 5.87 1.98
CA LEU A 182 -7.75 4.49 2.12
C LEU A 182 -8.73 3.57 2.88
N LYS A 183 -9.44 4.11 3.88
CA LYS A 183 -10.30 3.32 4.77
C LYS A 183 -11.37 2.53 4.02
N ARG A 184 -12.00 3.12 2.99
CA ARG A 184 -13.05 2.47 2.18
C ARG A 184 -12.57 1.30 1.31
N TRP A 185 -11.26 1.20 1.09
CA TRP A 185 -10.67 0.09 0.35
C TRP A 185 -10.41 -1.09 1.30
N LEU A 186 -10.07 -0.79 2.54
CA LEU A 186 -9.67 -1.78 3.53
C LEU A 186 -10.84 -2.30 4.37
N GLN A 187 -11.97 -1.60 4.44
CA GLN A 187 -13.16 -1.94 5.24
C GLN A 187 -14.40 -2.01 4.34
#